data_AF-A0A4Q9H3B8-F1
#
_entry.id   AF-A0A4Q9H3B8-F1
#
_cell.length_a   1.000
_cell.length_b   1.000
_cell.length_c   1.000
_cell.angle_alpha   90.00
_cell.angle_beta   90.00
_cell.angle_gamma   90.00
#
_symmetry.space_group_name_H-M   'P 1'
#
loop_
_entity.id
_entity.type
_entity.pdbx_description
1 polymer ?
#
loop_
_entity_poly.entity_id
_entity_poly.type
_entity_poly.pdbx_seq_one_letter_code
_entity_poly.pdbx_strand_id
1 'polypeptide(L)'
;MRREFTDLGDHRLLLRGNKILNDLFSRSVHSIRQLTDDDASAKGFYRFLLNERISENELLSNLIGNCKAACSGRYVICFQDTTEI
;
A
#
# COMPACT_ATOMS: atom_id res chain seq x y z
N MET A 1 -1.38 -15.87 0.93
CA MET A 1 -1.20 -14.92 -0.20
C MET A 1 -0.46 -13.71 0.32
N ARG A 2 0.59 -13.25 -0.36
CA ARG A 2 1.39 -12.11 0.10
C ARG A 2 0.87 -10.84 -0.57
N ARG A 3 0.43 -9.87 0.23
CA ARG A 3 0.02 -8.54 -0.25
C ARG A 3 1.26 -7.66 -0.24
N GLU A 4 1.76 -7.33 -1.42
CA GLU A 4 2.97 -6.52 -1.58
C GLU A 4 2.95 -5.72 -2.88
N PHE A 5 3.71 -4.64 -2.91
CA PHE A 5 4.13 -3.97 -4.13
C PHE A 5 5.27 -4.77 -4.75
N THR A 6 5.15 -5.05 -6.05
CA THR A 6 6.09 -5.83 -6.84
C THR A 6 6.73 -5.02 -7.96
N ASP A 7 6.04 -3.98 -8.42
CA ASP A 7 6.48 -3.15 -9.53
C ASP A 7 6.42 -1.67 -9.15
N LEU A 8 7.58 -1.12 -8.79
CA LEU A 8 7.84 0.30 -8.56
C LEU A 8 9.22 0.64 -9.14
N GLY A 9 9.37 1.82 -9.74
CA GLY A 9 10.58 2.23 -10.46
C GLY A 9 11.88 2.40 -9.64
N ASP A 10 11.87 2.08 -8.34
CA ASP A 10 13.05 2.09 -7.48
C ASP A 10 12.91 1.02 -6.39
N HIS A 11 13.92 0.14 -6.26
CA HIS A 11 13.91 -0.94 -5.28
C HIS A 11 13.77 -0.43 -3.82
N ARG A 12 14.32 0.74 -3.51
CA ARG A 12 14.21 1.33 -2.17
C ARG A 12 12.78 1.78 -1.87
N LEU A 13 12.06 2.27 -2.89
CA LEU A 13 10.65 2.61 -2.78
C LEU A 13 9.81 1.35 -2.61
N LEU A 14 10.15 0.26 -3.31
CA LEU A 14 9.50 -1.04 -3.12
C LEU A 14 9.63 -1.55 -1.68
N LEU A 15 10.85 -1.54 -1.11
CA LEU A 15 11.06 -1.93 0.27
C LEU A 15 10.30 -1.02 1.26
N ARG A 16 10.36 0.30 1.05
CA ARG A 16 9.67 1.28 1.90
C ARG A 16 8.15 1.13 1.84
N GLY A 17 7.60 1.03 0.64
CA GLY A 17 6.18 0.88 0.39
C GLY A 17 5.65 -0.41 1.02
N ASN A 18 6.37 -1.52 0.88
CA ASN A 18 5.98 -2.78 1.51
C ASN A 18 6.01 -2.74 3.04
N LYS A 19 6.97 -2.04 3.64
CA LYS A 19 6.96 -1.78 5.09
C LYS A 19 5.70 -0.99 5.47
N ILE A 20 5.45 0.13 4.80
CA ILE A 20 4.28 1.00 5.06
C ILE A 20 2.96 0.23 4.91
N LEU A 21 2.84 -0.57 3.84
CA LEU A 21 1.67 -1.40 3.59
C LEU A 21 1.46 -2.44 4.70
N ASN A 22 2.53 -3.03 5.21
CA ASN A 22 2.43 -3.94 6.35
C ASN A 22 1.98 -3.20 7.63
N ASP A 23 2.56 -2.03 7.91
CA ASP A 23 2.23 -1.24 9.10
C ASP A 23 0.75 -0.79 9.08
N LEU A 24 0.24 -0.34 7.92
CA LEU A 24 -1.15 0.10 7.73
C LEU A 24 -2.19 -0.99 8.05
N PHE A 25 -1.88 -2.24 7.76
CA PHE A 25 -2.84 -3.34 7.91
C PHE A 25 -2.61 -4.19 9.16
N SER A 26 -1.44 -4.09 9.79
CA SER A 26 -1.16 -4.76 11.06
C SER A 26 -1.61 -3.94 12.26
N ARG A 27 -1.78 -2.61 12.10
CA ARG A 27 -2.15 -1.70 13.18
C ARG A 27 -3.50 -1.06 12.90
N SER A 28 -4.43 -1.16 13.86
CA SER A 28 -5.76 -0.53 13.78
C SER A 28 -5.72 0.91 14.29
N VAL A 29 -4.82 1.74 13.76
CA VAL A 29 -4.62 3.14 14.17
C VAL A 29 -4.56 4.06 12.95
N HIS A 30 -4.88 5.34 13.13
CA HIS A 30 -5.19 6.25 12.01
C HIS A 30 -4.17 7.37 11.79
N SER A 31 -3.11 7.47 12.60
CA SER A 31 -2.07 8.48 12.42
C SER A 31 -0.72 7.87 12.07
N ILE A 32 0.03 8.50 11.16
CA ILE A 32 1.39 8.06 10.78
C ILE A 32 2.27 7.91 12.02
N ARG A 33 2.14 8.82 13.01
CA ARG A 33 2.89 8.73 14.27
C ARG A 33 2.59 7.46 15.06
N GLN A 34 1.34 6.99 15.11
CA GLN A 34 0.98 5.74 15.77
C GLN A 34 1.33 4.51 14.93
N LEU A 35 1.38 4.65 13.60
CA LEU A 35 1.79 3.59 12.68
C LEU A 35 3.29 3.30 12.73
N THR A 36 4.11 4.27 13.14
CA THR A 36 5.57 4.16 13.10
C THR A 36 6.20 4.07 14.49
N ASP A 37 7.24 3.27 14.64
CA ASP A 37 7.91 3.06 15.94
C ASP A 37 8.89 4.18 16.32
N ASP A 38 9.42 4.89 15.32
CA ASP A 38 10.43 5.92 15.50
C ASP A 38 10.25 7.10 14.53
N ASP A 39 10.95 8.20 14.83
CA ASP A 39 10.92 9.43 14.04
C ASP A 39 11.46 9.24 12.62
N ALA A 40 12.44 8.36 12.44
CA ALA A 40 13.01 8.04 11.13
C ALA A 40 11.99 7.34 10.22
N SER A 41 11.20 6.41 10.78
CA SER A 41 10.12 5.71 10.11
C SER A 41 8.98 6.66 9.77
N ALA A 42 8.59 7.54 10.70
CA ALA A 42 7.59 8.58 10.44
C ALA A 42 8.00 9.48 9.25
N LYS A 43 9.24 9.99 9.26
CA LYS A 43 9.80 10.78 8.16
C LYS A 43 9.83 10.00 6.85
N GLY A 44 10.22 8.72 6.90
CA GLY A 44 10.22 7.83 5.73
C GLY A 44 8.83 7.63 5.15
N PHE A 45 7.80 7.54 6.00
CA PHE A 45 6.40 7.43 5.59
C PHE A 45 5.95 8.69 4.85
N TYR A 46 6.11 9.87 5.46
CA TYR A 46 5.75 11.14 4.82
C TYR A 46 6.51 11.36 3.49
N ARG A 47 7.81 11.06 3.46
CA ARG A 47 8.62 11.16 2.23
C ARG A 47 8.19 10.19 1.14
N PHE A 48 7.63 9.04 1.50
CA PHE A 48 7.10 8.09 0.53
C PHE A 48 5.79 8.62 -0.08
N LEU A 49 4.86 9.11 0.74
CA LEU A 49 3.59 9.68 0.27
C LEU A 49 3.78 10.93 -0.61
N LEU A 50 4.79 11.74 -0.32
CA LEU A 50 5.10 12.96 -1.06
C LEU A 50 6.12 12.74 -2.19
N ASN A 51 6.43 11.49 -2.55
CA ASN A 51 7.45 11.20 -3.56
C ASN A 51 6.88 11.33 -4.98
N GLU A 52 7.37 12.29 -5.76
CA GLU A 52 6.96 12.50 -7.15
C GLU A 52 7.25 11.31 -8.08
N ARG A 53 8.18 10.42 -7.70
CA ARG A 53 8.50 9.21 -8.48
C ARG A 53 7.52 8.06 -8.24
N ILE A 54 6.51 8.26 -7.39
CA ILE A 54 5.45 7.30 -7.12
C ILE A 54 4.16 7.87 -7.66
N SER A 55 3.57 7.18 -8.62
CA SER A 55 2.24 7.52 -9.09
C SER A 55 1.18 6.72 -8.34
N GLU A 56 0.01 7.33 -8.12
CA GLU A 56 -1.16 6.65 -7.58
C GLU A 56 -1.58 5.46 -8.46
N ASN A 57 -1.49 5.61 -9.79
CA ASN A 57 -1.80 4.56 -10.75
C ASN A 57 -0.92 3.31 -10.58
N GLU A 58 0.37 3.46 -10.30
CA GLU A 58 1.26 2.33 -10.00
C GLU A 58 0.85 1.61 -8.71
N LEU A 59 0.50 2.38 -7.66
CA LEU A 59 0.01 1.81 -6.41
C LEU A 59 -1.29 1.03 -6.63
N LEU A 60 -2.25 1.62 -7.35
CA LEU A 60 -3.52 0.98 -7.71
C LEU A 60 -3.30 -0.29 -8.54
N SER A 61 -2.42 -0.26 -9.54
CA SER A 61 -2.11 -1.42 -10.37
C SER A 61 -1.60 -2.60 -9.53
N ASN A 62 -0.69 -2.35 -8.59
CA ASN A 62 -0.20 -3.37 -7.66
C ASN A 62 -1.31 -3.91 -6.75
N LEU A 63 -2.18 -3.04 -6.21
CA LEU A 63 -3.31 -3.48 -5.38
C LEU A 63 -4.34 -4.29 -6.17
N ILE A 64 -4.61 -3.91 -7.42
CA ILE A 64 -5.46 -4.67 -8.35
C ILE A 64 -4.83 -6.04 -8.63
N GLY A 65 -3.51 -6.10 -8.86
CA GLY A 65 -2.77 -7.35 -9.03
C GLY A 65 -2.92 -8.28 -7.82
N ASN A 66 -2.75 -7.72 -6.61
CA ASN A 66 -2.99 -8.43 -5.35
C ASN A 66 -4.44 -8.92 -5.23
N CYS A 67 -5.44 -8.13 -5.64
CA CYS A 67 -6.84 -8.57 -5.61
C CYS A 67 -7.10 -9.70 -6.63
N LYS A 68 -6.62 -9.56 -7.87
CA LYS A 68 -6.78 -10.57 -8.93
C LYS A 68 -6.21 -11.92 -8.52
N ALA A 69 -5.00 -11.94 -7.97
CA ALA A 69 -4.39 -13.17 -7.50
C ALA A 69 -5.13 -13.77 -6.27
N ALA A 70 -5.85 -12.95 -5.48
CA ALA A 70 -6.65 -13.41 -4.36
C ALA A 70 -7.96 -14.05 -4.83
N CYS A 71 -8.54 -13.56 -5.91
CA CYS A 71 -9.79 -14.06 -6.45
C CYS A 71 -9.61 -15.25 -7.41
N SER A 72 -8.37 -15.52 -7.85
CA SER A 72 -8.10 -16.55 -8.85
C SER A 72 -8.63 -17.93 -8.46
N GLY A 73 -9.39 -18.55 -9.36
CA GLY A 73 -9.99 -19.88 -9.16
C GLY A 73 -11.19 -19.91 -8.21
N ARG A 74 -11.77 -18.76 -7.86
CA ARG A 74 -12.89 -18.66 -6.91
C ARG A 74 -14.08 -17.95 -7.54
N TYR A 75 -15.28 -18.35 -7.15
CA TYR A 75 -16.48 -17.56 -7.40
C TYR A 75 -16.50 -16.40 -6.40
N VAL A 76 -16.59 -15.18 -6.91
CA VAL A 76 -16.54 -13.95 -6.12
C VAL A 76 -17.72 -13.06 -6.47
N ILE A 77 -18.17 -12.27 -5.49
CA ILE A 77 -19.16 -11.22 -5.69
C ILE A 77 -18.42 -9.88 -5.77
N CYS A 78 -18.64 -9.13 -6.84
CA CYS A 78 -18.08 -7.80 -7.02
C CYS A 78 -19.10 -6.76 -6.56
N PHE A 79 -18.88 -6.16 -5.40
CA PHE A 79 -19.65 -5.00 -4.97
C PHE A 79 -19.08 -3.75 -5.64
N GLN A 80 -19.95 -2.89 -6.15
CA GLN A 80 -19.59 -1.63 -6.79
C GLN A 80 -20.49 -0.52 -6.24
N ASP A 81 -19.87 0.53 -5.73
CA ASP A 81 -20.52 1.71 -5.15
C ASP A 81 -19.60 2.92 -5.34
N THR A 82 -20.09 4.12 -5.03
CA THR A 82 -19.34 5.39 -5.10
C THR A 82 -19.36 6.12 -3.77
N THR A 83 -18.27 6.81 -3.44
CA THR A 83 -18.17 7.61 -2.21
C THR A 83 -17.31 8.85 -2.46
N GLU A 84 -17.38 9.82 -1.54
CA GLU A 84 -16.58 11.04 -1.54
C GLU A 84 -15.61 11.01 -0.35
N ILE A 85 -14.39 11.55 -0.54
CA ILE A 85 -13.31 11.60 0.46
C ILE A 85 -13.10 13.04 0.92
#